data_AF-A0A9E6SYJ0-F1
#
_entry.id   AF-A0A9E6SYJ0-F1
#
_cell.length_a   1.000
_cell.length_b   1.000
_cell.length_c   1.000
_cell.angle_alpha   90.00
_cell.angle_beta   90.00
_cell.angle_gamma   90.00
#
_symmetry.space_group_name_H-M   'P 1'
#
loop_
_entity.id
_entity.type
_entity.pdbx_description
1 polymer ?
#
loop_
_entity_poly.entity_id
_entity_poly.type
_entity_poly.pdbx_seq_one_letter_code
_entity_poly.pdbx_strand_id
1 'polypeptide(L)'
;METNRYRWARRMKRLLQATYKRVSDCEKKCLDDREYARLLKCYRKILELGTLEMPAIPDKPAGKRGRIAKSDAHNLLERLQKHEASVLLFARDPLVPFTNNRGERDLRMSKVKQKVSGCFRSEIYAHAYCRITSYLQTMAYKGVNPMIAIQMALAGELGGE
;
A
#
# COMPACT_ATOMS: atom_id res chain seq x y z
N MET A 1 1.65 -17.60 8.58
CA MET A 1 0.31 -16.98 8.57
C MET A 1 -0.74 -18.03 8.25
N GLU A 2 -1.81 -18.09 9.03
CA GLU A 2 -2.96 -18.99 8.87
C GLU A 2 -3.55 -18.92 7.45
N THR A 3 -3.52 -17.74 6.83
CA THR A 3 -4.02 -17.45 5.49
C THR A 3 -3.37 -18.30 4.39
N ASN A 4 -2.12 -18.75 4.56
CA ASN A 4 -1.42 -19.58 3.56
C ASN A 4 -2.00 -21.00 3.43
N ARG A 5 -2.85 -21.43 4.38
CA ARG A 5 -3.50 -22.75 4.34
C ARG A 5 -4.59 -22.79 3.26
N TYR A 6 -5.26 -21.67 3.02
CA TYR A 6 -6.33 -21.57 2.02
C TYR A 6 -5.79 -21.58 0.59
N ARG A 7 -6.50 -22.26 -0.31
CA ARG A 7 -6.14 -22.40 -1.72
C ARG A 7 -6.31 -21.08 -2.45
N TRP A 8 -7.38 -20.33 -2.18
CA TRP A 8 -7.63 -19.02 -2.79
C TRP A 8 -6.47 -18.05 -2.52
N ALA A 9 -5.96 -18.00 -1.28
CA ALA A 9 -4.90 -17.07 -0.89
C ALA A 9 -3.58 -17.37 -1.61
N ARG A 10 -3.22 -18.66 -1.75
CA ARG A 10 -2.06 -19.08 -2.53
C ARG A 10 -2.21 -18.76 -4.02
N ARG A 11 -3.42 -18.94 -4.57
CA ARG A 11 -3.71 -18.56 -5.97
C ARG A 11 -3.61 -17.05 -6.17
N MET A 12 -4.17 -16.26 -5.26
CA MET A 12 -4.10 -14.81 -5.29
C MET A 12 -2.65 -14.31 -5.24
N LYS A 13 -1.85 -14.83 -4.31
CA LYS A 13 -0.42 -14.51 -4.21
C LYS A 13 0.32 -14.80 -5.51
N ARG A 14 0.13 -15.99 -6.09
CA ARG A 14 0.77 -16.35 -7.37
C ARG A 14 0.32 -15.46 -8.51
N LEU A 15 -0.97 -15.14 -8.61
CA LEU A 15 -1.49 -14.24 -9.63
C LEU A 15 -0.80 -12.88 -9.54
N LEU A 16 -0.82 -12.25 -8.37
CA LEU A 16 -0.21 -10.92 -8.16
C LEU A 16 1.30 -10.92 -8.44
N GLN A 17 2.03 -11.96 -8.01
CA GLN A 17 3.46 -12.08 -8.29
C GLN A 17 3.77 -12.29 -9.77
N ALA A 18 2.97 -13.10 -10.47
CA ALA A 18 3.12 -13.31 -11.91
C ALA A 18 2.82 -12.03 -12.69
N THR A 19 1.76 -11.30 -12.30
CA THR A 19 1.43 -9.99 -12.86
C THR A 19 2.54 -8.98 -12.63
N TYR A 20 3.08 -8.90 -11.41
CA TYR A 20 4.22 -8.03 -11.13
C TYR A 20 5.42 -8.33 -12.02
N LYS A 21 5.79 -9.60 -12.16
CA LYS A 21 6.89 -10.00 -13.06
C LYS A 21 6.61 -9.56 -14.49
N ARG A 22 5.42 -9.84 -15.01
CA ARG A 22 5.00 -9.43 -16.36
C ARG A 22 5.09 -7.92 -16.57
N VAL A 23 4.56 -7.14 -15.64
CA VAL A 23 4.60 -5.66 -15.68
C VAL A 23 6.04 -5.16 -15.60
N SER A 24 6.87 -5.78 -14.76
CA SER A 24 8.29 -5.45 -14.64
C SER A 24 9.07 -5.77 -15.92
N ASP A 25 8.69 -6.80 -16.67
CA ASP A 25 9.35 -7.17 -17.92
C ASP A 25 8.89 -6.29 -19.10
N CYS A 26 7.73 -5.64 -19.00
CA CYS A 26 7.26 -4.67 -19.99
C CYS A 26 8.07 -3.36 -19.93
N GLU A 27 8.37 -2.79 -21.09
CA GLU A 27 9.06 -1.50 -21.20
C GLU A 27 8.23 -0.36 -20.58
N LYS A 28 6.93 -0.31 -20.91
CA LYS A 28 5.99 0.70 -20.41
C LYS A 28 5.64 0.55 -18.91
N LYS A 29 6.06 -0.54 -18.26
CA LYS A 29 5.73 -0.88 -16.87
C LYS A 29 4.22 -0.83 -16.55
N CYS A 30 3.39 -1.14 -17.54
CA CYS A 30 1.94 -1.30 -17.38
C CYS A 30 1.41 -2.38 -18.34
N LEU A 31 0.22 -2.90 -18.04
CA LEU A 31 -0.52 -3.82 -18.90
C LEU A 31 -1.39 -3.06 -19.90
N ASP A 32 -1.60 -3.66 -21.07
CA ASP A 32 -2.63 -3.20 -21.99
C ASP A 32 -4.05 -3.47 -21.47
N ASP A 33 -5.06 -2.88 -22.12
CA ASP A 33 -6.47 -3.04 -21.70
C ASP A 33 -6.95 -4.49 -21.68
N ARG A 34 -6.48 -5.31 -22.63
CA ARG A 34 -6.90 -6.70 -22.78
C ARG A 34 -6.28 -7.57 -21.70
N GLU A 35 -5.00 -7.38 -21.43
CA GLU A 35 -4.25 -8.03 -20.36
C GLU A 35 -4.82 -7.64 -18.99
N TYR A 36 -5.13 -6.36 -18.79
CA TYR A 36 -5.73 -5.90 -17.54
C TYR A 36 -7.15 -6.45 -17.33
N ALA A 37 -7.98 -6.51 -18.38
CA ALA A 37 -9.30 -7.14 -18.29
C ALA A 37 -9.21 -8.63 -17.91
N ARG A 38 -8.21 -9.36 -18.44
CA ARG A 38 -7.93 -10.75 -18.05
C ARG A 38 -7.50 -10.85 -16.60
N LEU A 39 -6.60 -9.98 -16.15
CA LEU A 39 -6.17 -9.89 -14.75
C LEU A 39 -7.36 -9.70 -13.82
N LEU A 40 -8.23 -8.72 -14.11
CA LEU A 40 -9.42 -8.41 -13.32
C LEU A 40 -10.37 -9.61 -13.22
N LYS A 41 -10.61 -10.29 -14.36
CA LYS A 41 -11.45 -11.49 -14.38
C LYS A 41 -10.87 -12.62 -13.53
N CYS A 42 -9.55 -12.88 -13.63
CA CYS A 42 -8.87 -13.88 -12.83
C CYS A 42 -8.87 -13.51 -11.34
N TYR A 43 -8.66 -12.24 -11.02
CA TYR A 43 -8.65 -11.71 -9.66
C TYR A 43 -10.01 -11.93 -8.98
N ARG A 44 -11.10 -11.48 -9.61
CA ARG A 44 -12.47 -11.64 -9.09
C ARG A 44 -12.86 -13.11 -8.93
N LYS A 45 -12.52 -13.96 -9.90
CA LYS A 45 -12.75 -15.41 -9.80
C LYS A 45 -12.06 -16.04 -8.59
N ILE A 46 -10.85 -15.58 -8.24
CA ILE A 46 -10.17 -16.07 -7.03
C ILE A 46 -10.86 -15.58 -5.77
N LEU A 47 -11.38 -14.35 -5.76
CA LEU A 47 -12.14 -13.81 -4.61
C LEU A 47 -13.47 -14.54 -4.40
N GLU A 48 -14.18 -14.88 -5.47
CA GLU A 48 -15.38 -15.72 -5.43
C GLU A 48 -15.07 -17.09 -4.85
N LEU A 49 -14.01 -17.75 -5.33
CA LEU A 49 -13.53 -19.02 -4.77
C LEU A 49 -13.15 -18.89 -3.29
N GLY A 50 -12.54 -17.77 -2.90
CA GLY A 50 -12.21 -17.52 -1.50
C GLY A 50 -13.45 -17.38 -0.63
N THR A 51 -14.50 -16.74 -1.15
CA THR A 51 -15.78 -16.60 -0.45
C THR A 51 -16.45 -17.97 -0.24
N LEU A 52 -16.34 -18.88 -1.22
CA LEU A 52 -16.88 -20.24 -1.13
C LEU A 52 -16.04 -21.19 -0.26
N GLU A 53 -14.71 -21.04 -0.26
CA GLU A 53 -13.79 -21.90 0.50
C GLU A 53 -13.83 -21.61 2.01
N MET A 54 -14.29 -20.42 2.39
CA MET A 54 -14.16 -19.93 3.75
C MET A 54 -15.33 -20.35 4.64
N PRO A 55 -15.06 -20.80 5.88
CA PRO A 55 -16.11 -21.19 6.81
C PRO A 55 -16.96 -19.98 7.20
N ALA A 56 -18.25 -20.21 7.46
CA ALA A 56 -19.12 -19.17 7.98
C ALA A 56 -18.54 -18.58 9.27
N ILE A 57 -18.64 -17.26 9.41
CA ILE A 57 -18.25 -16.58 10.64
C ILE A 57 -19.23 -17.04 11.73
N PRO A 58 -18.74 -17.56 12.87
CA PRO A 58 -19.62 -18.08 13.90
C PRO A 58 -20.56 -17.00 14.44
N ASP A 59 -21.77 -17.41 14.80
CA ASP A 59 -22.75 -16.51 15.40
C ASP A 59 -22.26 -15.93 16.72
N LYS A 60 -22.78 -14.75 17.03
CA LYS A 60 -22.39 -14.02 18.23
C LYS A 60 -22.96 -14.72 19.46
N PRO A 61 -22.11 -15.17 20.42
CA PRO A 61 -22.62 -15.68 21.68
C PRO A 61 -23.35 -14.56 22.44
N ALA A 62 -24.51 -14.89 22.99
CA ALA A 62 -25.34 -13.94 23.74
C ALA A 62 -24.54 -13.29 24.88
N GLY A 63 -24.72 -11.97 25.06
CA GLY A 63 -24.13 -11.21 26.18
C GLY A 63 -22.75 -10.56 25.94
N LYS A 64 -22.02 -10.89 24.87
CA LYS A 64 -20.76 -10.18 24.56
C LYS A 64 -21.01 -8.84 23.85
N ARG A 65 -20.40 -7.74 24.30
CA ARG A 65 -20.40 -6.45 23.57
C ARG A 65 -19.31 -6.44 22.49
N GLY A 66 -19.54 -5.75 21.37
CA GLY A 66 -18.60 -5.64 20.24
C GLY A 66 -18.84 -6.62 19.08
N ARG A 67 -18.06 -6.45 17.99
CA ARG A 67 -18.00 -7.36 16.82
C ARG A 67 -17.10 -8.54 17.13
N ILE A 68 -17.44 -9.73 16.60
CA ILE A 68 -16.58 -10.91 16.70
C ILE A 68 -15.35 -10.71 15.83
N ALA A 69 -14.17 -11.07 16.35
CA ALA A 69 -12.95 -11.07 15.56
C ALA A 69 -13.05 -12.11 14.44
N LYS A 70 -12.93 -11.67 13.19
CA LYS A 70 -12.82 -12.56 12.03
C LYS A 70 -11.40 -13.10 11.93
N SER A 71 -11.24 -14.28 11.30
CA SER A 71 -9.89 -14.82 11.03
C SER A 71 -9.10 -13.90 10.09
N ASP A 72 -7.77 -13.99 10.14
CA ASP A 72 -6.88 -13.21 9.27
C ASP A 72 -7.20 -13.41 7.79
N ALA A 73 -7.63 -14.62 7.41
CA ALA A 73 -8.05 -14.92 6.05
C ALA A 73 -9.32 -14.14 5.65
N HIS A 74 -10.28 -13.98 6.55
CA HIS A 74 -11.52 -13.24 6.27
C HIS A 74 -11.22 -11.77 6.08
N ASN A 75 -10.42 -11.21 6.99
CA ASN A 75 -10.01 -9.81 6.91
C ASN A 75 -9.22 -9.54 5.61
N LEU A 76 -8.34 -10.47 5.20
CA LEU A 76 -7.61 -10.32 3.94
C LEU A 76 -8.54 -10.38 2.72
N LEU A 77 -9.46 -11.34 2.66
CA LEU A 77 -10.39 -11.49 1.53
C LEU A 77 -11.25 -10.23 1.36
N GLU A 78 -11.86 -9.76 2.45
CA GLU A 78 -12.71 -8.55 2.43
C GLU A 78 -11.91 -7.31 2.03
N ARG A 79 -10.66 -7.21 2.49
CA ARG A 79 -9.80 -6.07 2.15
C ARG A 79 -9.41 -6.09 0.68
N LEU A 80 -9.13 -7.25 0.11
CA LEU A 80 -8.84 -7.42 -1.32
C LEU A 80 -10.08 -7.11 -2.20
N GLN A 81 -11.26 -7.52 -1.77
CA GLN A 81 -12.52 -7.15 -2.44
C GLN A 81 -12.75 -5.64 -2.41
N LYS A 82 -12.64 -5.02 -1.23
CA LYS A 82 -12.92 -3.59 -1.04
C LYS A 82 -11.94 -2.68 -1.77
N HIS A 83 -10.67 -3.08 -1.85
CA HIS A 83 -9.60 -2.25 -2.41
C HIS A 83 -9.05 -2.79 -3.73
N GLU A 84 -9.86 -3.52 -4.52
CA GLU A 84 -9.48 -4.11 -5.80
C GLU A 84 -8.74 -3.12 -6.71
N ALA A 85 -9.31 -1.93 -6.91
CA ALA A 85 -8.72 -0.89 -7.76
C ALA A 85 -7.32 -0.47 -7.26
N SER A 86 -7.17 -0.23 -5.96
CA SER A 86 -5.89 0.15 -5.36
C SER A 86 -4.86 -0.98 -5.41
N VAL A 87 -5.29 -2.23 -5.22
CA VAL A 87 -4.42 -3.41 -5.26
C VAL A 87 -3.89 -3.67 -6.67
N LEU A 88 -4.70 -3.41 -7.70
CA LEU A 88 -4.34 -3.64 -9.11
C LEU A 88 -3.76 -2.40 -9.80
N LEU A 89 -3.63 -1.27 -9.10
CA LEU A 89 -3.21 0.00 -9.68
C LEU A 89 -1.80 -0.07 -10.29
N PHE A 90 -0.88 -0.82 -9.65
CA PHE A 90 0.48 -1.04 -10.16
C PHE A 90 0.53 -1.68 -11.55
N ALA A 91 -0.55 -2.34 -11.98
CA ALA A 91 -0.62 -2.96 -13.30
C ALA A 91 -1.07 -1.98 -14.40
N ARG A 92 -1.53 -0.78 -14.02
CA ARG A 92 -2.02 0.27 -14.94
C ARG A 92 -1.16 1.52 -14.91
N ASP A 93 -0.70 1.90 -13.73
CA ASP A 93 0.08 3.12 -13.52
C ASP A 93 1.56 2.77 -13.26
N PRO A 94 2.48 3.10 -14.19
CA PRO A 94 3.92 2.89 -14.04
C PRO A 94 4.53 3.57 -12.80
N LEU A 95 3.90 4.63 -12.29
CA LEU A 95 4.38 5.37 -11.12
C LEU A 95 4.07 4.66 -9.81
N VAL A 96 3.16 3.68 -9.82
CA VAL A 96 2.71 2.97 -8.63
C VAL A 96 3.48 1.65 -8.50
N PRO A 97 4.41 1.52 -7.54
CA PRO A 97 5.15 0.29 -7.36
C PRO A 97 4.24 -0.82 -6.79
N PHE A 98 4.57 -2.07 -7.09
CA PHE A 98 3.86 -3.24 -6.55
C PHE A 98 3.96 -3.36 -5.03
N THR A 99 5.03 -2.83 -4.42
CA THR A 99 5.26 -2.90 -2.98
C THR A 99 5.09 -1.53 -2.33
N ASN A 100 4.55 -1.51 -1.12
CA ASN A 100 4.40 -0.30 -0.32
C ASN A 100 5.71 0.13 0.39
N ASN A 101 6.84 -0.48 0.04
CA ASN A 101 8.12 -0.25 0.73
C ASN A 101 8.54 1.23 0.71
N ARG A 102 8.20 1.97 -0.35
CA ARG A 102 8.48 3.40 -0.46
C ARG A 102 7.66 4.19 0.56
N GLY A 103 6.33 4.08 0.51
CA GLY A 103 5.43 4.76 1.45
C GLY A 103 5.71 4.42 2.91
N GLU A 104 6.00 3.15 3.22
CA GLU A 104 6.39 2.75 4.57
C GLU A 104 7.70 3.38 5.03
N ARG A 105 8.72 3.40 4.16
CA ARG A 105 10.00 4.03 4.47
C ARG A 105 9.84 5.52 4.73
N ASP A 106 9.05 6.19 3.90
CA ASP A 106 8.84 7.63 3.97
C ASP A 106 8.10 8.03 5.25
N LEU A 107 7.11 7.23 5.68
CA LEU A 107 6.37 7.44 6.94
C LEU A 107 7.11 6.98 8.19
N ARG A 108 8.09 6.09 8.06
CA ARG A 108 8.78 5.46 9.20
C ARG A 108 9.43 6.50 10.12
N MET A 109 10.11 7.49 9.54
CA MET A 109 10.82 8.51 10.34
C MET A 109 9.85 9.37 11.15
N SER A 110 8.73 9.77 10.56
CA SER A 110 7.66 10.50 11.26
C SER A 110 7.08 9.67 12.40
N LYS A 111 6.85 8.37 12.18
CA LYS A 111 6.32 7.49 13.24
C LYS A 111 7.34 7.26 14.37
N VAL A 112 8.62 7.13 14.03
CA VAL A 112 9.71 7.05 15.03
C VAL A 112 9.75 8.33 15.86
N LYS A 113 9.70 9.51 15.23
CA LYS A 113 9.68 10.81 15.94
C LYS A 113 8.48 10.93 16.88
N GLN A 114 7.32 10.40 16.49
CA GLN A 114 6.14 10.36 17.34
C GLN A 114 6.29 9.38 18.53
N LYS A 115 7.00 8.26 18.36
CA LYS A 115 7.12 7.19 19.37
C LYS A 115 8.14 7.50 20.47
N VAL A 116 9.22 8.23 20.17
CA VAL A 116 10.32 8.47 21.11
C VAL A 116 9.96 9.52 22.18
N SER A 117 10.59 9.43 23.36
CA SER A 117 10.46 10.45 24.42
C SER A 117 10.93 11.80 23.89
N GLY A 118 10.08 12.84 23.99
CA GLY A 118 10.26 14.11 23.27
C GLY A 118 9.56 14.19 21.91
N CYS A 119 8.51 13.38 21.72
CA CYS A 119 7.58 13.40 20.58
C CYS A 119 7.00 14.80 20.28
N PHE A 120 6.16 14.92 19.25
CA PHE A 120 5.49 16.18 18.93
C PHE A 120 4.57 16.61 20.10
N ARG A 121 5.00 17.61 20.86
CA ARG A 121 4.23 18.22 21.96
C ARG A 121 3.25 19.29 21.49
N SER A 122 3.43 19.77 20.26
CA SER A 122 2.54 20.75 19.61
C SER A 122 2.35 20.33 18.15
N GLU A 123 1.12 20.48 17.68
CA GLU A 123 0.72 20.17 16.31
C GLU A 123 1.47 21.04 15.28
N ILE A 124 1.74 22.30 15.62
CA ILE A 124 2.48 23.24 14.77
C ILE A 124 3.85 22.68 14.41
N TYR A 125 4.56 22.10 15.39
CA TYR A 125 5.88 21.49 15.15
C TYR A 125 5.79 20.17 14.39
N ALA A 126 4.69 19.43 14.51
CA ALA A 126 4.44 18.25 13.68
C ALA A 126 4.24 18.65 12.21
N HIS A 127 3.43 19.68 11.95
CA HIS A 127 3.22 20.22 10.60
C HIS A 127 4.51 20.77 10.00
N ALA A 128 5.29 21.54 10.78
CA ALA A 128 6.60 22.03 10.34
C ALA A 128 7.56 20.89 9.99
N TYR A 129 7.63 19.86 10.83
CA TYR A 129 8.44 18.67 10.55
C TYR A 129 8.00 18.01 9.24
N CYS A 130 6.71 17.71 9.08
CA CYS A 130 6.18 17.09 7.87
C CYS A 130 6.52 17.90 6.61
N ARG A 131 6.32 19.24 6.65
CA ARG A 131 6.61 20.13 5.53
C ARG A 131 8.09 20.12 5.13
N ILE A 132 9.00 20.17 6.12
CA ILE A 132 10.44 20.12 5.87
C ILE A 132 10.83 18.75 5.31
N THR A 133 10.40 17.67 5.94
CA THR A 133 10.76 16.31 5.50
C THR A 133 10.19 15.98 4.13
N SER A 134 8.95 16.40 3.82
CA SER A 134 8.34 16.15 2.51
C SER A 134 9.10 16.87 1.41
N TYR A 135 9.51 18.12 1.64
CA TYR A 135 10.33 18.88 0.68
C TYR A 135 11.68 18.19 0.44
N LEU A 136 12.39 17.82 1.51
CA LEU A 136 13.69 17.15 1.38
C LEU A 136 13.57 15.78 0.69
N GLN A 137 12.51 15.01 0.98
CA GLN A 137 12.24 13.73 0.31
C GLN A 137 11.97 13.93 -1.18
N THR A 138 11.13 14.91 -1.53
CA THR A 138 10.85 15.25 -2.93
C THR A 138 12.13 15.65 -3.68
N MET A 139 12.95 16.51 -3.09
CA MET A 139 14.21 16.93 -3.70
C MET A 139 15.21 15.78 -3.82
N ALA A 140 15.28 14.89 -2.83
CA ALA A 140 16.07 13.67 -2.92
C ALA A 140 15.58 12.73 -4.04
N TYR A 141 14.27 12.62 -4.29
CA TYR A 141 13.73 11.86 -5.42
C TYR A 141 14.06 12.49 -6.78
N LYS A 142 14.21 13.81 -6.83
CA LYS A 142 14.73 14.54 -8.01
C LYS A 142 16.26 14.43 -8.15
N GLY A 143 16.94 13.74 -7.24
CA GLY A 143 18.40 13.58 -7.26
C GLY A 143 19.19 14.76 -6.68
N VAL A 144 18.53 15.71 -6.01
CA VAL A 144 19.17 16.90 -5.43
C VAL A 144 19.70 16.57 -4.03
N ASN A 145 20.93 17.01 -3.74
CA ASN A 145 21.53 16.87 -2.42
C ASN A 145 20.70 17.63 -1.36
N PRO A 146 20.42 17.04 -0.18
CA PRO A 146 19.63 17.71 0.86
C PRO A 146 20.16 19.09 1.28
N MET A 147 21.48 19.29 1.32
CA MET A 147 22.05 20.58 1.68
C MET A 147 21.76 21.65 0.62
N ILE A 148 21.87 21.27 -0.66
CA ILE A 148 21.51 22.14 -1.79
C ILE A 148 20.01 22.44 -1.75
N ALA A 149 19.17 21.44 -1.48
CA ALA A 149 17.73 21.64 -1.36
C ALA A 149 17.38 22.65 -0.26
N ILE A 150 18.06 22.61 0.89
CA ILE A 150 17.87 23.59 1.97
C ILE A 150 18.29 25.00 1.50
N GLN A 151 19.43 25.12 0.82
CA GLN A 151 19.88 26.40 0.27
C GLN A 151 18.86 26.98 -0.72
N MET A 152 18.34 26.16 -1.64
CA MET A 152 17.29 26.56 -2.58
C MET A 152 16.02 27.04 -1.87
N ALA A 153 15.57 26.33 -0.82
CA ALA A 153 14.39 26.74 -0.06
C ALA A 153 14.59 28.07 0.66
N LEU A 154 15.78 28.32 1.20
CA LEU A 154 16.13 29.59 1.87
C LEU A 154 16.28 30.75 0.87
N ALA A 155 16.74 30.47 -0.35
CA ALA A 155 16.82 31.45 -1.44
C ALA A 155 15.46 31.79 -2.07
N GLY A 156 14.39 31.09 -1.70
CA GLY A 156 13.06 31.25 -2.30
C GLY A 156 12.87 30.49 -3.62
N GLU A 157 13.87 29.74 -4.06
CA GLU A 157 13.85 28.91 -5.26
C GLU A 157 13.28 27.52 -4.93
N LEU A 158 12.01 27.48 -4.55
CA LEU A 158 11.31 26.22 -4.35
C LEU A 158 11.11 25.60 -5.73
N GLY A 159 11.99 24.66 -6.12
CA GLY A 159 11.99 23.97 -7.41
C GLY A 159 10.78 23.04 -7.66
N GLY A 160 9.57 23.53 -7.38
CA GLY A 160 8.33 23.08 -7.98
C GLY A 160 8.05 23.95 -9.19
N GLU A 161 7.72 23.30 -10.30
CA GLU A 161 7.03 23.96 -11.41
C GLU A 161 5.75 24.67 -10.92
#